data_AF-F6M033-F1
#
_entry.id   AF-F6M033-F1
#
_cell.length_a   1.000
_cell.length_b   1.000
_cell.length_c   1.000
_cell.angle_alpha   90.00
_cell.angle_beta   90.00
_cell.angle_gamma   90.00
#
_symmetry.space_group_name_H-M   'P 1'
#
loop_
_entity.id
_entity.type
_entity.pdbx_description
1 polymer ?
#
loop_
_entity_poly.entity_id
_entity_poly.type
_entity_poly.pdbx_seq_one_letter_code
_entity_poly.pdbx_strand_id
1 'polypeptide(L)'
;ILTVPLLLVEAIAVLALAREVASSLTNRLVIASALMVGLGYPGEISMDNNTKIIWGVLSTIPFLYILYVLFRELGASLERQPAGVAATVGRLRLLLIG
;
A
#
# COMPACT_ATOMS: atom_id res chain seq x y z
N ILE A 1 20.54 15.65 -26.79
CA ILE A 1 19.42 15.06 -27.57
C ILE A 1 19.29 13.53 -27.39
N LEU A 2 20.02 12.92 -26.44
CA LEU A 2 19.83 11.53 -25.98
C LEU A 2 19.19 11.42 -24.59
N THR A 3 18.85 12.54 -23.94
CA THR A 3 18.32 12.56 -22.57
C THR A 3 16.80 12.36 -22.51
N VAL A 4 16.06 12.77 -23.54
CA VAL A 4 14.59 12.60 -23.59
C VAL A 4 14.15 11.13 -23.72
N PRO A 5 14.77 10.31 -24.59
CA PRO A 5 14.43 8.89 -24.69
C PRO A 5 14.74 8.12 -23.40
N LEU A 6 15.87 8.43 -22.76
CA LEU A 6 16.30 7.75 -21.54
C LEU A 6 15.39 8.08 -20.34
N LEU A 7 15.00 9.34 -20.17
CA LEU A 7 14.08 9.76 -19.10
C LEU A 7 12.68 9.14 -19.24
N LEU A 8 12.19 8.96 -20.48
CA LEU A 8 10.92 8.27 -20.74
C LEU A 8 10.99 6.79 -20.33
N VAL A 9 12.09 6.10 -20.66
CA VAL A 9 12.30 4.69 -20.28
C VAL A 9 12.44 4.55 -18.77
N GLU A 10 13.19 5.43 -18.11
CA GLU A 10 13.30 5.46 -16.65
C GLU A 10 11.94 5.71 -15.97
N ALA A 11 11.14 6.66 -16.45
CA ALA A 11 9.81 6.93 -15.91
C ALA A 11 8.84 5.75 -16.09
N ILE A 12 8.85 5.10 -17.26
CA ILE A 12 8.04 3.90 -17.51
C ILE A 12 8.49 2.74 -16.61
N ALA A 13 9.80 2.56 -16.41
CA ALA A 13 10.33 1.53 -15.52
C ALA A 13 9.93 1.78 -14.05
N VAL A 14 9.99 3.03 -13.57
CA VAL A 14 9.53 3.41 -12.22
C VAL A 14 8.03 3.21 -12.07
N LEU A 15 7.23 3.61 -13.06
CA LEU A 15 5.78 3.38 -13.06
C LEU A 15 5.44 1.88 -13.09
N ALA A 16 6.14 1.09 -13.89
CA ALA A 16 5.95 -0.37 -13.97
C ALA A 16 6.32 -1.05 -12.65
N LEU A 17 7.45 -0.70 -12.04
CA LEU A 17 7.86 -1.20 -10.73
C LEU A 17 6.84 -0.82 -9.64
N ALA A 18 6.36 0.43 -9.66
CA ALA A 18 5.31 0.88 -8.75
C ALA A 18 4.02 0.09 -8.94
N ARG A 19 3.65 -0.23 -10.19
CA ARG A 19 2.46 -1.01 -10.53
C ARG A 19 2.58 -2.47 -10.12
N GLU A 20 3.76 -3.06 -10.25
CA GLU A 20 4.06 -4.44 -9.84
C GLU A 20 4.03 -4.58 -8.31
N VAL A 21 4.65 -3.63 -7.60
CA VAL A 21 4.60 -3.56 -6.14
C VAL A 21 3.16 -3.32 -5.67
N ALA A 22 2.43 -2.38 -6.28
CA ALA A 22 1.03 -2.11 -5.95
C ALA A 22 0.13 -3.32 -6.21
N SER A 23 0.35 -4.05 -7.31
CA SER A 23 -0.44 -5.25 -7.65
C SER A 23 -0.16 -6.41 -6.70
N SER A 24 1.11 -6.66 -6.37
CA SER A 24 1.53 -7.65 -5.37
C SER A 24 0.97 -7.34 -3.98
N LEU A 25 1.03 -6.07 -3.58
CA LEU A 25 0.51 -5.59 -2.31
C LEU A 25 -1.02 -5.73 -2.23
N THR A 26 -1.72 -5.30 -3.27
CA THR A 26 -3.19 -5.42 -3.36
C THR A 26 -3.63 -6.87 -3.28
N ASN A 27 -2.94 -7.78 -3.99
CA ASN A 27 -3.27 -9.20 -3.92
C ASN A 27 -3.05 -9.79 -2.51
N ARG A 28 -1.95 -9.44 -1.85
CA ARG A 28 -1.66 -9.86 -0.46
C ARG A 28 -2.70 -9.32 0.53
N LEU A 29 -3.09 -8.05 0.39
CA LEU A 29 -4.09 -7.41 1.24
C LEU A 29 -5.49 -8.00 1.05
N VAL A 30 -5.87 -8.30 -0.20
CA VAL A 30 -7.16 -8.93 -0.53
C VAL A 30 -7.26 -10.33 0.07
N ILE A 31 -6.21 -11.15 -0.08
CA ILE A 31 -6.17 -12.50 0.50
C ILE A 31 -6.19 -12.43 2.03
N ALA A 32 -5.41 -11.53 2.63
CA ALA A 32 -5.39 -11.34 4.09
C ALA A 32 -6.76 -10.87 4.63
N SER A 33 -7.44 -9.97 3.92
CA SER A 33 -8.79 -9.49 4.28
C SER A 33 -9.84 -10.59 4.15
N ALA A 34 -9.77 -11.41 3.10
CA ALA A 34 -10.66 -12.55 2.93
C ALA A 34 -10.48 -13.59 4.05
N LEU A 35 -9.24 -13.86 4.45
CA LEU A 35 -8.94 -14.72 5.60
C LEU A 35 -9.45 -14.11 6.91
N MET A 36 -9.27 -12.81 7.13
CA MET A 36 -9.78 -12.12 8.33
C MET A 36 -11.30 -12.26 8.47
N VAL A 37 -12.05 -12.01 7.38
CA VAL A 37 -13.51 -12.15 7.39
C VAL A 37 -13.94 -13.61 7.58
N GLY A 38 -13.26 -14.54 6.90
CA GLY A 38 -13.51 -15.97 7.05
C GLY A 38 -13.26 -16.51 8.47
N LEU A 39 -12.20 -16.06 9.12
CA LEU A 39 -11.91 -16.41 10.52
C LEU A 39 -12.83 -15.71 11.54
N GLY A 40 -13.41 -14.56 11.19
CA GLY A 40 -14.37 -13.86 12.06
C GLY A 40 -15.75 -14.51 12.10
N TYR A 41 -16.18 -15.13 11.00
CA TYR A 41 -17.54 -15.68 10.84
C TYR A 41 -17.95 -16.73 11.90
N PRO A 42 -17.10 -17.70 12.31
CA PRO A 42 -17.43 -18.65 13.37
C PRO A 42 -17.63 -17.99 14.75
N GLY A 43 -16.95 -16.87 15.00
CA GLY A 43 -17.11 -16.06 16.20
C GLY A 43 -18.45 -15.33 16.22
N GLU A 44 -18.88 -14.76 15.08
CA GLU A 44 -20.14 -14.01 14.99
C GLU A 44 -21.39 -14.87 15.17
N ILE A 45 -21.37 -16.10 14.64
CA ILE A 45 -22.50 -17.04 14.74
C ILE A 45 -22.58 -17.78 16.08
N SER A 46 -21.54 -17.67 16.93
CA SER A 46 -21.50 -18.37 18.22
C SER A 46 -22.42 -17.71 19.24
N MET A 47 -23.21 -18.51 19.97
CA MET A 47 -24.04 -17.99 21.08
C MET A 47 -23.27 -17.91 22.42
N ASP A 48 -22.10 -18.53 22.48
CA ASP A 48 -21.26 -18.57 23.68
C ASP A 48 -20.25 -17.41 23.72
N ASN A 49 -20.23 -16.67 24.82
CA ASN A 49 -19.47 -15.43 24.95
C ASN A 49 -17.95 -15.68 24.95
N ASN A 50 -17.50 -16.83 25.46
CA ASN A 50 -16.09 -17.19 25.48
C ASN A 50 -15.59 -17.51 24.06
N THR A 51 -16.41 -18.19 23.27
CA THR A 51 -16.12 -18.52 21.87
C THR A 51 -16.01 -17.25 21.01
N LYS A 52 -16.89 -16.25 21.21
CA LYS A 52 -16.80 -14.93 20.56
C LYS A 52 -15.46 -14.23 20.80
N ILE A 53 -14.99 -14.23 22.06
CA ILE A 53 -13.74 -13.58 22.44
C ILE A 53 -12.54 -14.28 21.78
N ILE A 54 -12.50 -15.62 21.81
CA ILE A 54 -11.40 -16.40 21.20
C ILE A 54 -11.30 -16.11 19.70
N TRP A 55 -12.40 -16.16 18.97
CA TRP A 55 -12.42 -15.87 17.53
C TRP A 55 -12.15 -14.40 17.20
N GLY A 56 -12.58 -13.46 18.06
CA GLY A 56 -12.24 -12.04 17.94
C GLY A 56 -10.75 -11.75 18.14
N VAL A 57 -10.10 -12.42 19.10
CA VAL A 57 -8.64 -12.33 19.28
C VAL A 57 -7.91 -12.96 18.10
N LEU A 58 -8.38 -14.11 17.60
CA LEU A 58 -7.81 -14.77 16.43
C LEU A 58 -7.89 -13.89 15.17
N SER A 59 -9.00 -13.19 14.95
CA SER A 59 -9.20 -12.29 13.79
C SER A 59 -8.39 -10.99 13.90
N THR A 60 -7.90 -10.64 15.10
CA THR A 60 -6.99 -9.49 15.30
C THR A 60 -5.59 -9.77 14.74
N ILE A 61 -5.16 -11.04 14.66
CA ILE A 61 -3.85 -11.42 14.11
C ILE A 61 -3.69 -11.02 12.64
N PRO A 62 -4.58 -11.42 11.70
CA PRO A 62 -4.49 -10.97 10.31
C PRO A 62 -4.69 -9.46 10.17
N PHE A 63 -5.47 -8.82 11.04
CA PHE A 63 -5.61 -7.36 11.07
C PHE A 63 -4.28 -6.65 11.38
N LEU A 64 -3.55 -7.11 12.41
CA LEU A 64 -2.22 -6.58 12.74
C LEU A 64 -1.21 -6.82 11.61
N TYR A 65 -1.29 -7.96 10.92
CA TYR A 65 -0.46 -8.22 9.74
C TYR A 65 -0.74 -7.24 8.60
N ILE A 66 -2.02 -6.95 8.32
CA ILE A 66 -2.42 -5.94 7.34
C ILE A 66 -1.85 -4.57 7.72
N LEU A 67 -1.95 -4.16 8.98
CA LEU A 67 -1.37 -2.91 9.46
C LEU A 67 0.15 -2.88 9.28
N TYR A 68 0.86 -3.95 9.66
CA TYR A 68 2.31 -4.05 9.49
C TYR A 68 2.73 -3.92 8.01
N VAL A 69 2.04 -4.62 7.11
CA VAL A 69 2.30 -4.57 5.67
C VAL A 69 2.02 -3.17 5.12
N LEU A 70 0.90 -2.55 5.50
CA LEU A 70 0.58 -1.17 5.13
C LEU A 70 1.66 -0.21 5.60
N PHE A 71 2.08 -0.25 6.87
CA PHE A 71 3.12 0.66 7.38
C PHE A 71 4.48 0.49 6.68
N ARG A 72 4.90 -0.76 6.42
CA ARG A 72 6.14 -1.04 5.69
C ARG A 72 6.11 -0.53 4.25
N GLU A 73 4.99 -0.71 3.57
CA GLU A 73 4.84 -0.37 2.15
C GLU A 73 4.55 1.11 1.94
N LEU A 74 3.84 1.77 2.88
CA LEU A 74 3.65 3.22 2.86
C LEU A 74 4.99 3.94 3.10
N GLY A 75 5.81 3.45 4.04
CA GLY A 75 7.16 3.96 4.27
C GLY A 75 8.07 3.79 3.05
N ALA A 76 8.07 2.59 2.44
CA ALA A 76 8.84 2.33 1.21
C ALA A 76 8.32 3.11 0.00
N SER A 77 7.01 3.38 -0.08
CA SER A 77 6.40 4.20 -1.14
C SER A 77 6.72 5.68 -0.99
N LEU A 78 6.90 6.17 0.25
CA LEU A 78 7.35 7.54 0.52
C LEU A 78 8.81 7.75 0.11
N GLU A 79 9.69 6.76 0.35
CA GLU A 79 11.10 6.82 -0.11
C GLU A 79 11.24 6.59 -1.63
N ARG A 80 10.31 5.87 -2.26
CA ARG A 80 10.27 5.65 -3.72
C ARG A 80 9.62 6.79 -4.49
N GLN A 81 9.08 7.81 -3.83
CA GLN A 81 8.57 9.00 -4.51
C GLN A 81 9.75 9.91 -4.91
N PRO A 82 9.88 10.26 -6.20
CA PRO A 82 11.03 11.00 -6.69
C PRO A 82 11.01 12.42 -6.13
N ALA A 83 12.06 12.77 -5.37
CA ALA A 83 12.34 14.12 -4.88
C ALA A 83 12.44 15.18 -6.01
N GLY A 84 12.42 14.77 -7.28
CA GLY A 84 12.54 15.65 -8.45
C GLY A 84 11.29 16.46 -8.83
N VAL A 85 10.09 16.07 -8.40
CA VAL A 85 8.84 16.76 -8.82
C VAL A 85 8.58 18.01 -7.97
N ALA A 86 8.94 17.98 -6.69
CA ALA A 86 8.74 19.13 -5.78
C ALA A 86 9.58 20.36 -6.19
N ALA A 87 10.82 20.15 -6.63
CA ALA A 87 11.71 21.23 -7.06
C ALA A 87 11.25 21.88 -8.38
N THR A 88 10.70 21.09 -9.29
CA THR A 88 10.23 21.56 -10.62
C THR A 88 8.91 22.31 -10.51
N VAL A 89 7.97 21.83 -9.67
CA VAL A 89 6.71 22.53 -9.38
C VAL A 89 6.96 23.83 -8.61
N GLY A 90 7.94 23.87 -7.69
CA GLY A 90 8.34 25.09 -6.98
C GLY A 90 8.84 26.20 -7.92
N ARG A 91 9.63 25.85 -8.95
CA ARG A 91 10.13 26.81 -9.94
C ARG A 91 9.06 27.29 -10.91
N LEU A 92 8.16 26.40 -11.36
CA LEU A 92 7.02 26.79 -12.21
C LEU A 92 6.08 27.78 -11.51
N ARG A 93 5.88 27.60 -10.19
CA ARG A 93 5.04 28.48 -9.39
C ARG A 93 5.65 29.88 -9.22
N LEU A 94 6.98 29.99 -9.25
CA LEU A 94 7.71 31.26 -9.14
C LEU A 94 7.72 32.05 -10.46
N LEU A 95 7.71 31.35 -11.61
CA LEU A 95 7.61 31.95 -12.94
C LEU A 95 6.20 32.44 -13.31
N LEU A 96 5.16 31.96 -12.62
CA LEU A 96 3.77 32.38 -12.86
C LEU A 96 3.38 33.64 -12.07
N ILE A 97 4.18 34.05 -11.09
CA ILE A 97 3.96 35.23 -10.24
C ILE A 97 4.95 36.36 -10.58
N GLY A 98 6.06 36.02 -11.26
CA GLY A 98 7.09 36.97 -11.71
C GLY A 98 6.83 37.56 -13.08
#